data_AF-A0AA39WRA7-F1
#
_entry.id   AF-A0AA39WRA7-F1
#
_cell.length_a   1.000
_cell.length_b   1.000
_cell.length_c   1.000
_cell.angle_alpha   90.00
_cell.angle_beta   90.00
_cell.angle_gamma   90.00
#
_symmetry.space_group_name_H-M   'P 1'
#
loop_
_entity.id
_entity.type
_entity.pdbx_description
1 polymer ?
#
loop_
_entity_poly.entity_id
_entity_poly.type
_entity_poly.pdbx_seq_one_letter_code
_entity_poly.pdbx_strand_id
1 'polypeptide(L)'
;MQEELDQWTIPRGYSMRIAGAKVTGKRKVRWVCFRGGEARHHRPPVDESVILQAKAEGRRKPTTDRTSKKCGCLFKFEVIETAKDSDMWVLHYPNEEHKVHNHPPSDQTSDPRARKLPPFMLDMVDQWLREGLLVSKIQEELKARGFTNVLNTDLYNRKRLLRKEDSQMQQ
;
A
#
# COMPACT_ATOMS: atom_id res chain seq x y z
N MET A 1 7.71 -1.96 14.50
CA MET A 1 6.80 -0.79 14.49
C MET A 1 5.75 -0.78 13.38
N GLN A 2 6.09 -0.68 12.08
CA GLN A 2 5.04 -0.68 11.02
C GLN A 2 4.29 -2.01 10.92
N GLU A 3 4.99 -3.14 10.96
CA GLU A 3 4.36 -4.46 10.91
C GLU A 3 3.47 -4.73 12.13
N GLU A 4 3.92 -4.33 13.33
CA GLU A 4 3.13 -4.40 14.56
C GLU A 4 1.86 -3.53 14.46
N LEU A 5 1.98 -2.31 13.93
CA LEU A 5 0.81 -1.46 13.73
C LEU A 5 -0.15 -2.05 12.69
N ASP A 6 0.38 -2.62 11.61
CA ASP A 6 -0.39 -3.30 10.58
C ASP A 6 -1.15 -4.50 11.14
N GLN A 7 -0.50 -5.32 11.99
CA GLN A 7 -1.15 -6.45 12.69
C GLN A 7 -2.35 -6.01 13.53
N TRP A 8 -2.32 -4.81 14.10
CA TRP A 8 -3.43 -4.28 14.88
C TRP A 8 -4.49 -3.56 14.03
N THR A 9 -4.07 -2.77 13.04
CA THR A 9 -4.96 -1.90 12.25
C THR A 9 -5.65 -2.61 11.10
N ILE A 10 -4.94 -3.49 10.36
CA ILE A 10 -5.47 -4.14 9.16
C ILE A 10 -6.69 -5.03 9.46
N PRO A 11 -6.70 -5.86 10.53
CA PRO A 11 -7.90 -6.64 10.88
C PRO A 11 -9.11 -5.77 11.23
N ARG A 12 -8.89 -4.51 11.60
CA ARG A 12 -9.94 -3.52 11.89
C ARG A 12 -10.33 -2.69 10.66
N GLY A 13 -9.79 -3.02 9.48
CA GLY A 13 -10.03 -2.32 8.22
C GLY A 13 -9.38 -0.93 8.15
N TYR A 14 -8.38 -0.66 8.99
CA TYR A 14 -7.61 0.57 8.93
C TYR A 14 -6.18 0.29 8.50
N SER A 15 -5.60 1.23 7.77
CA SER A 15 -4.24 1.12 7.27
C SER A 15 -3.55 2.45 7.45
N MET A 16 -2.33 2.36 7.93
CA MET A 16 -1.54 3.49 8.36
C MET A 16 -0.16 3.44 7.73
N ARG A 17 0.41 4.62 7.51
CA ARG A 17 1.77 4.76 6.99
C ARG A 17 2.55 5.75 7.81
N ILE A 18 3.84 5.52 7.91
CA ILE A 18 4.79 6.50 8.43
C ILE A 18 4.81 7.68 7.45
N ALA A 19 4.46 8.86 7.94
CA ALA A 19 4.54 10.13 7.19
C ALA A 19 5.86 10.86 7.42
N GLY A 20 6.54 10.57 8.52
CA GLY A 20 7.86 11.12 8.81
C GLY A 20 8.38 10.57 10.12
N ALA A 21 9.71 10.46 10.21
CA ALA A 21 10.43 10.18 11.43
C ALA A 21 11.43 11.32 11.65
N LYS A 22 11.48 11.88 12.86
CA LYS A 22 12.43 12.94 13.23
C LYS A 22 13.23 12.48 14.44
N VAL A 23 14.55 12.72 14.40
CA VAL A 23 15.51 12.31 15.46
C VAL A 23 16.27 13.53 16.01
N THR A 24 15.70 14.73 15.92
CA THR A 24 16.29 15.91 16.56
C THR A 24 15.83 15.95 18.02
N GLY A 25 16.63 15.40 18.92
CA GLY A 25 16.29 15.24 20.33
C GLY A 25 15.53 13.93 20.58
N LYS A 26 14.32 14.03 21.12
CA LYS A 26 13.43 12.85 21.33
C LYS A 26 13.00 12.27 19.99
N ARG A 27 13.04 10.94 19.85
CA ARG A 27 12.56 10.28 18.64
C ARG A 27 11.06 10.48 18.49
N LYS A 28 10.63 10.79 17.26
CA LYS A 28 9.24 11.03 16.93
C LYS A 28 8.88 10.37 15.60
N VAL A 29 7.85 9.53 15.62
CA VAL A 29 7.31 8.87 14.43
C VAL A 29 5.88 9.34 14.21
N ARG A 30 5.61 9.91 13.03
CA ARG A 30 4.26 10.36 12.65
C ARG A 30 3.57 9.30 11.80
N TRP A 31 2.38 8.91 12.24
CA TRP A 31 1.50 7.97 11.58
C TRP A 31 0.32 8.70 10.98
N VAL A 32 -0.03 8.39 9.74
CA VAL A 32 -1.20 8.95 9.06
C VAL A 32 -2.02 7.84 8.42
N CYS A 33 -3.32 8.05 8.32
CA CYS A 33 -4.19 7.17 7.56
C CYS A 33 -3.72 7.04 6.09
N PHE A 34 -3.77 5.83 5.53
CA PHE A 34 -3.47 5.58 4.12
C PHE A 34 -4.40 6.35 3.17
N ARG A 35 -5.67 6.52 3.56
CA ARG A 35 -6.66 7.34 2.84
C ARG A 35 -6.54 8.84 3.11
N GLY A 36 -5.52 9.24 3.86
CA GLY A 36 -5.28 10.63 4.23
C GLY A 36 -4.63 11.49 3.15
N GLY A 37 -4.89 12.79 3.26
CA GLY A 37 -4.47 13.82 2.31
C GLY A 37 -5.23 13.79 0.98
N GLU A 38 -4.82 14.67 0.07
CA GLU A 38 -5.49 14.83 -1.22
C GLU A 38 -4.97 13.88 -2.29
N ALA A 39 -5.88 13.49 -3.18
CA ALA A 39 -5.55 12.80 -4.42
C ALA A 39 -4.57 13.66 -5.23
N ARG A 40 -3.36 13.15 -5.52
CA ARG A 40 -2.37 13.90 -6.32
C ARG A 40 -2.74 14.04 -7.80
N HIS A 41 -3.93 13.58 -8.19
CA HIS A 41 -4.40 13.51 -9.56
C HIS A 41 -5.86 13.95 -9.68
N HIS A 42 -6.14 15.21 -9.34
CA HIS A 42 -7.04 15.99 -10.17
C HIS A 42 -6.19 16.61 -11.28
N ARG A 43 -5.76 15.79 -12.25
CA ARG A 43 -5.54 16.36 -13.58
C ARG A 43 -6.94 16.51 -14.18
N PRO A 44 -7.28 17.65 -14.79
CA PRO A 44 -8.51 17.73 -15.57
C PRO A 44 -8.53 16.57 -16.58
N PRO A 45 -9.73 16.06 -16.96
CA PRO A 45 -9.85 15.00 -17.95
C PRO A 45 -8.94 15.33 -19.13
N VAL A 46 -8.03 14.42 -19.45
CA VAL A 46 -7.12 14.63 -20.58
C VAL A 46 -7.99 14.55 -21.84
N ASP A 47 -8.00 15.63 -22.63
CA ASP A 47 -8.73 15.69 -23.90
C ASP A 47 -8.41 14.44 -24.74
N GLU A 48 -9.45 13.88 -25.34
CA GLU A 48 -9.39 12.67 -26.16
C GLU A 48 -8.38 12.84 -27.32
N SER A 49 -8.21 14.07 -27.81
CA SER A 49 -7.19 14.45 -28.80
C SER A 49 -5.76 14.16 -28.33
N VAL A 50 -5.44 14.43 -27.05
CA VAL A 50 -4.13 14.20 -26.44
C VAL A 50 -3.89 12.71 -26.20
N ILE A 51 -4.95 11.96 -25.90
CA ILE A 51 -4.88 10.49 -25.75
C ILE A 51 -4.57 9.83 -27.11
N LEU A 52 -5.24 10.29 -28.17
CA LEU A 52 -5.03 9.81 -29.54
C LEU A 52 -3.63 10.17 -30.05
N GLN A 53 -3.16 11.39 -29.78
CA GLN A 53 -1.80 11.82 -30.14
C GLN A 53 -0.73 11.03 -29.39
N ALA A 54 -0.87 10.81 -28.07
CA ALA A 54 0.05 9.98 -27.31
C ALA A 54 0.10 8.53 -27.82
N LYS A 55 -1.05 7.98 -28.26
CA LYS A 55 -1.14 6.65 -28.88
C LYS A 55 -0.41 6.60 -30.22
N ALA A 56 -0.55 7.64 -31.05
CA ALA A 56 0.14 7.77 -32.33
C ALA A 56 1.66 7.93 -32.17
N GLU A 57 2.10 8.63 -31.14
CA GLU A 57 3.53 8.82 -30.81
C GLU A 57 4.16 7.61 -30.08
N GLY A 58 3.41 6.51 -29.90
CA GLY A 58 3.89 5.33 -29.14
C GLY A 58 4.14 5.61 -27.66
N ARG A 59 3.73 6.78 -27.15
CA ARG A 59 3.85 7.15 -25.74
C ARG A 59 2.80 6.37 -24.94
N ARG A 60 3.19 5.87 -23.76
CA ARG A 60 2.23 5.22 -22.84
C ARG A 60 1.09 6.20 -22.58
N LYS A 61 -0.16 5.73 -22.71
CA LYS A 61 -1.38 6.50 -22.43
C LYS A 61 -1.14 7.38 -21.19
N PRO A 62 -1.45 8.70 -21.23
CA PRO A 62 -1.60 9.49 -20.03
C PRO A 62 -2.46 8.67 -19.06
N THR A 63 -1.89 8.38 -17.90
CA THR A 63 -2.42 7.38 -16.96
C THR A 63 -3.90 7.58 -16.78
N THR A 64 -4.68 6.61 -17.29
CA THR A 64 -6.11 6.39 -17.03
C THR A 64 -6.50 6.89 -15.65
N ASP A 65 -7.62 7.60 -15.54
CA ASP A 65 -8.26 8.07 -14.31
C ASP A 65 -8.21 7.00 -13.21
N ARG A 66 -7.10 6.98 -12.46
CA ARG A 66 -7.00 6.14 -11.27
C ARG A 66 -7.70 6.93 -10.20
N THR A 67 -8.96 6.59 -9.95
CA THR A 67 -9.73 7.08 -8.81
C THR A 67 -8.89 6.84 -7.56
N SER A 68 -8.36 7.93 -7.01
CA SER A 68 -7.54 7.88 -5.81
C SER A 68 -8.38 7.35 -4.65
N LYS A 69 -7.82 6.42 -3.86
CA LYS A 69 -8.48 5.91 -2.65
C LYS A 69 -8.46 6.91 -1.49
N LYS A 70 -7.77 8.03 -1.67
CA LYS A 70 -7.70 9.10 -0.67
C LYS A 70 -9.01 9.86 -0.59
N CYS A 71 -9.45 10.13 0.64
CA CYS A 71 -10.69 10.83 0.95
C CYS A 71 -10.46 12.04 1.88
N GLY A 72 -9.23 12.58 1.90
CA GLY A 72 -8.90 13.71 2.76
C GLY A 72 -8.91 13.36 4.26
N CYS A 73 -8.75 12.08 4.63
CA CYS A 73 -8.76 11.68 6.03
C CYS A 73 -7.66 12.41 6.82
N LEU A 74 -8.05 13.07 7.91
CA LEU A 74 -7.11 13.79 8.77
C LEU A 74 -6.44 12.87 9.79
N PHE A 75 -7.03 11.71 10.12
CA PHE A 75 -6.56 10.83 11.18
C PHE A 75 -5.03 10.64 11.16
N LYS A 76 -4.40 11.10 12.25
CA LYS A 76 -2.96 10.99 12.47
C LYS A 76 -2.64 11.00 13.96
N PHE A 77 -1.60 10.28 14.32
CA PHE A 77 -1.00 10.38 15.64
C PHE A 77 0.51 10.36 15.53
N GLU A 78 1.15 10.77 16.60
CA GLU A 78 2.59 10.82 16.71
C GLU A 78 3.00 10.00 17.93
N VAL A 79 3.95 9.10 17.73
CA VAL A 79 4.56 8.32 18.82
C VAL A 79 5.86 9.02 19.15
N ILE A 80 5.95 9.55 20.37
CA ILE A 80 7.05 10.41 20.83
C ILE A 80 7.71 9.74 22.02
N GLU A 81 9.03 9.64 21.99
CA GLU A 81 9.83 9.13 23.08
C GLU A 81 9.65 10.00 24.34
N THR A 82 9.47 9.39 25.52
CA THR A 82 9.27 10.12 26.79
C THR A 82 10.51 10.91 27.21
N ALA A 83 11.67 10.28 27.13
CA ALA A 83 12.99 10.84 27.38
C ALA A 83 13.97 10.37 26.28
N LYS A 84 15.14 10.98 26.18
CA LYS A 84 16.14 10.55 25.19
C LYS A 84 16.62 9.13 25.53
N ASP A 85 16.65 8.26 24.53
CA ASP A 85 17.06 6.85 24.65
C ASP A 85 16.20 6.04 25.63
N SER A 86 14.92 6.42 25.77
CA SER A 86 13.95 5.70 26.59
C SER A 86 13.18 4.68 25.76
N ASP A 87 12.90 3.53 26.38
CA ASP A 87 11.99 2.52 25.81
C ASP A 87 10.51 2.87 26.00
N MET A 88 10.19 3.96 26.70
CA MET A 88 8.83 4.42 26.90
C MET A 88 8.45 5.48 25.85
N TRP A 89 7.33 5.23 25.18
CA TRP A 89 6.77 6.10 24.16
C TRP A 89 5.37 6.58 24.53
N VAL A 90 5.04 7.82 24.18
CA VAL A 90 3.73 8.43 24.37
C VAL A 90 3.04 8.61 23.03
N LEU A 91 1.75 8.28 23.00
CA LEU A 91 0.89 8.54 21.85
C LEU A 91 0.30 9.96 21.98
N HIS A 92 0.52 10.77 20.94
CA HIS A 92 0.07 12.16 20.87
C HIS A 92 -0.84 12.35 19.65
N TYR A 93 -2.00 13.00 19.84
CA TYR A 93 -2.84 13.50 18.76
C TYR A 93 -2.74 15.03 18.68
N PRO A 94 -2.52 15.62 17.49
CA PRO A 94 -2.37 17.07 17.39
C PRO A 94 -3.65 17.86 17.77
N ASN A 95 -4.84 17.30 17.51
CA ASN A 95 -6.13 17.82 17.96
C ASN A 95 -7.17 16.68 17.99
N GLU A 96 -8.41 16.96 18.40
CA GLU A 96 -9.51 15.98 18.43
C GLU A 96 -9.92 15.48 17.04
N GLU A 97 -9.87 16.30 16.00
CA GLU A 97 -10.21 15.90 14.63
C GLU A 97 -9.27 14.80 14.10
N HIS A 98 -8.01 14.79 14.56
CA HIS A 98 -7.03 13.77 14.18
C HIS A 98 -7.26 12.42 14.89
N LYS A 99 -8.20 12.33 15.84
CA LYS A 99 -8.60 11.07 16.51
C LYS A 99 -9.70 10.32 15.77
N VAL A 100 -10.31 10.92 14.75
CA VAL A 100 -11.48 10.35 14.08
C VAL A 100 -11.20 10.14 12.60
N HIS A 101 -11.58 8.97 12.09
CA HIS A 101 -11.60 8.71 10.65
C HIS A 101 -12.87 9.30 10.05
N ASN A 102 -12.75 10.00 8.92
CA ASN A 102 -13.89 10.49 8.13
C ASN A 102 -14.44 9.45 7.14
N HIS A 103 -14.06 8.19 7.29
CA HIS A 103 -14.46 7.10 6.41
C HIS A 103 -14.66 5.81 7.20
N PRO A 104 -15.52 4.89 6.72
CA PRO A 104 -15.65 3.56 7.32
C PRO A 104 -14.36 2.74 7.15
N PRO A 105 -14.20 1.65 7.93
CA PRO A 105 -13.19 0.64 7.67
C PRO A 105 -13.17 0.21 6.21
N SER A 106 -11.98 0.05 5.66
CA SER A 106 -11.75 -0.44 4.31
C SER A 106 -11.92 -1.96 4.25
N ASP A 107 -12.45 -2.45 3.13
CA ASP A 107 -12.34 -3.86 2.77
C ASP A 107 -10.85 -4.23 2.58
N GLN A 108 -10.46 -5.42 3.02
CA GLN A 108 -9.09 -5.93 2.95
C GLN A 108 -8.59 -6.04 1.50
N THR A 109 -9.47 -6.15 0.50
CA THR A 109 -9.08 -6.11 -0.91
C THR A 109 -8.76 -4.70 -1.41
N SER A 110 -9.26 -3.67 -0.72
CA SER A 110 -9.09 -2.28 -1.13
C SER A 110 -7.73 -1.72 -0.70
N ASP A 111 -7.08 -2.29 0.31
CA ASP A 111 -5.79 -1.81 0.80
C ASP A 111 -4.62 -2.65 0.28
N PRO A 112 -3.65 -2.08 -0.45
CA PRO A 112 -2.47 -2.81 -0.92
C PRO A 112 -1.65 -3.49 0.20
N ARG A 113 -1.60 -2.91 1.40
CA ARG A 113 -0.91 -3.48 2.57
C ARG A 113 -1.67 -4.68 3.13
N ALA A 114 -3.00 -4.58 3.19
CA ALA A 114 -3.84 -5.68 3.63
C ALA A 114 -3.72 -6.89 2.72
N ARG A 115 -3.50 -6.68 1.42
CA ARG A 115 -3.30 -7.75 0.42
C ARG A 115 -1.89 -8.34 0.38
N LYS A 116 -0.96 -7.86 1.21
CA LYS A 116 0.41 -8.36 1.21
C LYS A 116 0.44 -9.76 1.80
N LEU A 117 1.05 -10.69 1.08
CA LEU A 117 1.28 -12.04 1.57
C LEU A 117 2.37 -12.05 2.65
N PRO A 118 2.25 -12.91 3.68
CA PRO A 118 3.36 -13.23 4.56
C PRO A 118 4.60 -13.72 3.78
N PRO A 119 5.83 -13.52 4.28
CA PRO A 119 7.05 -13.89 3.56
C PRO A 119 7.05 -15.33 3.05
N PHE A 120 6.71 -16.29 3.90
CA PHE A 120 6.69 -17.71 3.51
C PHE A 120 5.74 -18.02 2.35
N MET A 121 4.58 -17.35 2.29
CA MET A 121 3.63 -17.53 1.18
C MET A 121 4.09 -16.80 -0.08
N LEU A 122 4.74 -15.65 0.08
CA LEU A 122 5.29 -14.90 -1.04
C LEU A 122 6.35 -15.74 -1.76
N ASP A 123 7.25 -16.40 -1.01
CA ASP A 123 8.29 -17.25 -1.58
C ASP A 123 7.70 -18.42 -2.38
N MET A 124 6.65 -19.07 -1.85
CA MET A 124 5.92 -20.12 -2.57
C MET A 124 5.27 -19.60 -3.85
N VAL A 125 4.62 -18.43 -3.80
CA VAL A 125 4.01 -17.80 -4.97
C VAL A 125 5.06 -17.46 -6.01
N ASP A 126 6.22 -16.96 -5.60
CA ASP A 126 7.32 -16.64 -6.51
C ASP A 126 7.85 -17.88 -7.21
N GLN A 127 7.99 -18.99 -6.50
CA GLN A 127 8.34 -20.28 -7.08
C GLN A 127 7.31 -20.74 -8.12
N TRP A 128 6.02 -20.76 -7.78
CA TRP A 128 4.96 -21.12 -8.72
C TRP A 128 4.94 -20.23 -9.96
N LEU A 129 5.16 -18.93 -9.80
CA LEU A 129 5.22 -17.98 -10.91
C LEU A 129 6.41 -18.25 -11.84
N ARG A 130 7.57 -18.67 -11.31
CA ARG A 130 8.75 -19.07 -12.07
C ARG A 130 8.55 -20.40 -12.79
N GLU A 131 7.90 -21.36 -12.14
CA GLU A 131 7.51 -22.65 -12.73
C GLU A 131 6.43 -22.53 -13.82
N GLY A 132 5.85 -21.34 -13.99
CA GLY A 132 4.88 -21.07 -15.05
C GLY A 132 3.44 -21.46 -14.69
N LEU A 133 3.13 -21.67 -13.40
CA LEU A 133 1.77 -21.92 -12.96
C LEU A 133 0.82 -20.78 -13.39
N LEU A 134 -0.42 -21.16 -13.73
CA LEU A 134 -1.46 -20.21 -14.09
C LEU A 134 -1.90 -19.41 -12.85
N VAL A 135 -2.15 -18.11 -13.04
CA VAL A 135 -2.60 -17.20 -11.96
C VAL A 135 -3.91 -17.67 -11.34
N SER A 136 -4.82 -18.28 -12.12
CA SER A 136 -6.06 -18.87 -11.60
C SER A 136 -5.80 -20.01 -10.62
N LYS A 137 -4.85 -20.91 -10.94
CA LYS A 137 -4.46 -22.01 -10.05
C LYS A 137 -3.79 -21.49 -8.78
N ILE A 138 -2.90 -20.50 -8.90
CA ILE A 138 -2.28 -19.86 -7.73
C ILE A 138 -3.33 -19.22 -6.82
N GLN A 139 -4.37 -18.60 -7.40
CA GLN A 139 -5.48 -18.06 -6.63
C GLN A 139 -6.29 -19.13 -5.90
N GLU A 140 -6.56 -20.26 -6.53
CA GLU A 140 -7.22 -21.39 -5.90
C GLU A 140 -6.41 -21.91 -4.71
N GLU A 141 -5.10 -22.08 -4.88
CA GLU A 141 -4.17 -22.48 -3.81
C GLU A 141 -4.13 -21.47 -2.66
N LEU A 142 -4.09 -20.16 -2.97
CA LEU A 142 -4.11 -19.11 -1.97
C LEU A 142 -5.42 -19.12 -1.17
N LYS A 143 -6.57 -19.27 -1.84
CA LYS A 143 -7.88 -19.37 -1.20
C LYS A 143 -8.00 -20.61 -0.33
N ALA A 144 -7.53 -21.77 -0.79
CA ALA A 144 -7.51 -23.01 -0.02
C ALA A 144 -6.70 -22.88 1.28
N ARG A 145 -5.69 -22.00 1.28
CA ARG A 145 -4.84 -21.68 2.44
C ARG A 145 -5.36 -20.48 3.27
N GLY A 146 -6.53 -19.94 2.94
CA GLY A 146 -7.17 -18.84 3.67
C GLY A 146 -6.83 -17.42 3.21
N PHE A 147 -6.04 -17.26 2.14
CA PHE A 147 -5.67 -15.95 1.58
C PHE A 147 -6.68 -15.53 0.51
N THR A 148 -7.76 -14.85 0.93
CA THR A 148 -8.88 -14.45 0.05
C THR A 148 -8.81 -13.01 -0.45
N ASN A 149 -7.87 -12.23 0.07
CA ASN A 149 -7.73 -10.79 -0.16
C ASN A 149 -6.80 -10.45 -1.34
N VAL A 150 -5.93 -11.37 -1.76
CA VAL A 150 -4.97 -11.16 -2.87
C VAL A 150 -5.71 -11.07 -4.21
N LEU A 151 -5.39 -10.10 -5.06
CA LEU A 151 -6.00 -9.96 -6.39
C LEU A 151 -5.11 -10.56 -7.49
N ASN A 152 -5.72 -10.95 -8.61
CA ASN A 152 -5.00 -11.39 -9.82
C ASN A 152 -3.98 -10.34 -10.27
N THR A 153 -4.33 -9.06 -10.18
CA THR A 153 -3.44 -7.95 -10.54
C THR A 153 -2.17 -7.92 -9.70
N ASP A 154 -2.23 -8.33 -8.44
CA ASP A 154 -1.03 -8.42 -7.58
C ASP A 154 -0.09 -9.52 -8.07
N LEU A 155 -0.64 -10.69 -8.44
CA LEU A 155 0.12 -11.81 -8.97
C LEU A 155 0.75 -11.49 -10.33
N TYR A 156 0.01 -10.83 -11.22
CA TYR A 156 0.56 -10.37 -12.51
C TYR A 156 1.66 -9.32 -12.32
N ASN A 157 1.49 -8.38 -11.38
CA ASN A 157 2.52 -7.41 -11.04
C ASN A 157 3.77 -8.10 -10.48
N ARG A 158 3.61 -9.09 -9.58
CA ARG A 158 4.73 -9.86 -9.04
C ARG A 158 5.46 -10.65 -10.13
N LYS A 159 4.74 -11.34 -11.01
CA LYS A 159 5.32 -12.05 -12.17
C LYS A 159 6.17 -11.14 -13.05
N ARG A 160 5.72 -9.88 -13.25
CA ARG A 160 6.47 -8.89 -14.02
C ARG A 160 7.73 -8.41 -13.30
N LEU A 161 7.68 -8.26 -11.98
CA LEU A 161 8.83 -7.89 -11.16
C LEU A 161 9.89 -9.00 -11.19
N LEU A 162 9.49 -10.26 -10.98
CA LEU A 162 10.40 -11.42 -11.03
C LEU A 162 11.15 -11.49 -12.37
N ARG A 163 10.45 -11.35 -13.50
CA ARG A 163 11.11 -11.32 -14.82
C ARG A 163 12.16 -10.22 -14.95
N LYS A 164 11.91 -9.06 -14.36
CA LYS A 164 12.83 -7.92 -14.38
C LYS A 164 14.05 -8.22 -13.49
N GLU A 165 13.85 -8.78 -12.31
CA GLU A 165 14.91 -9.20 -11.38
C GLU A 165 15.81 -10.26 -12.05
N ASP A 166 15.21 -11.29 -12.65
CA ASP A 166 15.94 -12.36 -13.34
C ASP A 166 16.76 -11.82 -14.54
N SER A 167 16.21 -10.85 -15.29
CA SER A 167 16.91 -10.21 -16.41
C SER A 167 18.08 -9.33 -15.97
N GLN A 168 18.02 -8.77 -14.76
CA GLN A 168 19.10 -7.95 -14.18
C GLN A 168 20.20 -8.81 -13.57
N MET A 169 19.90 -10.02 -13.11
CA MET A 169 20.91 -10.96 -12.59
C MET A 169 21.74 -11.65 -13.69
N GLN A 170 21.27 -11.62 -14.94
CA GLN A 170 21.96 -12.21 -16.09
C GLN A 170 22.87 -11.21 -16.85
N GLN A 171 22.94 -9.95 -16.39
CA GLN A 171 23.85 -8.91 -16.89
C GLN A 171 25.00 -8.69 -15.92
#